data_AF-A0A953CHH3-F1
#
_entry.id   AF-A0A953CHH3-F1
#
_cell.length_a   1.000
_cell.length_b   1.000
_cell.length_c   1.000
_cell.angle_alpha   90.00
_cell.angle_beta   90.00
_cell.angle_gamma   90.00
#
_symmetry.space_group_name_H-M   'P 1'
#
loop_
_entity.id
_entity.type
_entity.pdbx_description
1 polymer ?
#
loop_
_entity_poly.entity_id
_entity_poly.type
_entity_poly.pdbx_seq_one_letter_code
_entity_poly.pdbx_strand_id
1 'polypeptide(L)' 'MSDSFTPRPGVTLDLSGVSCPGPIIGAKKIVMELAEGEVMLLISDCP' A
#
# COMPACT_ATOMS: atom_id res chain seq x y z
N MET A 1 -20.90 15.26 -7.16
CA MET A 1 -20.29 13.92 -7.35
C MET A 1 -19.59 13.53 -6.06
N SER A 2 -20.21 12.71 -5.23
CA SER A 2 -19.54 12.00 -4.14
C SER A 2 -18.97 10.71 -4.73
N ASP A 3 -17.66 10.67 -4.92
CA ASP A 3 -16.95 9.55 -5.53
C ASP A 3 -16.91 8.37 -4.54
N SER A 4 -17.83 7.43 -4.69
CA SER A 4 -17.96 6.25 -3.82
C SER A 4 -16.96 5.13 -4.17
N PHE A 5 -15.99 5.36 -5.05
CA PHE A 5 -15.15 4.29 -5.61
C PHE A 5 -13.70 4.27 -5.13
N THR A 6 -13.31 5.13 -4.18
CA THR A 6 -12.03 4.98 -3.49
C THR A 6 -12.21 4.03 -2.31
N PRO A 7 -11.70 2.78 -2.39
CA PRO A 7 -11.76 1.89 -1.24
C PRO A 7 -11.00 2.51 -0.07
N ARG A 8 -11.61 2.50 1.12
CA ARG A 8 -10.96 3.02 2.33
C ARG A 8 -9.86 2.04 2.75
N PRO A 9 -8.60 2.49 2.87
CA PRO A 9 -7.53 1.60 3.30
C PRO A 9 -7.71 1.23 4.77
N GLY A 10 -7.58 -0.05 5.09
CA GLY A 10 -7.50 -0.55 6.46
C GLY A 10 -6.09 -0.39 7.05
N VAL A 11 -5.08 -0.29 6.18
CA VAL A 11 -3.68 -0.06 6.55
C VAL A 11 -3.02 0.92 5.59
N THR A 12 -2.17 1.78 6.15
CA THR A 12 -1.31 2.69 5.38
C THR A 12 0.14 2.31 5.63
N LEU A 13 0.88 2.09 4.56
CA LEU A 13 2.30 1.76 4.58
C LEU A 13 3.07 2.83 3.82
N ASP A 14 3.89 3.59 4.52
CA ASP A 14 4.79 4.59 3.93
C ASP A 14 6.22 4.04 3.86
N LEU A 15 6.74 3.95 2.65
CA LEU A 15 8.10 3.51 2.33
C LEU A 15 8.83 4.55 1.48
N SER A 16 8.43 5.82 1.57
CA SER A 16 9.15 6.94 0.98
C SER A 16 10.59 6.99 1.50
N GLY A 17 11.54 7.30 0.63
CA GLY A 17 12.97 7.33 0.93
C GLY A 17 13.64 5.95 1.00
N VAL A 18 12.89 4.86 0.87
CA VAL A 18 13.46 3.51 0.85
C VAL A 18 13.93 3.17 -0.56
N SER A 19 15.22 2.88 -0.71
CA SER A 19 15.80 2.55 -2.02
C SER A 19 15.25 1.24 -2.59
N CYS A 20 15.06 1.19 -3.91
CA CYS A 20 14.73 -0.03 -4.63
C CYS A 20 15.75 -1.15 -4.33
N PRO A 21 15.32 -2.41 -4.08
CA PRO A 21 13.96 -2.97 -4.17
C PRO A 21 13.15 -2.93 -2.85
N GLY A 22 13.58 -2.16 -1.86
CA GLY A 22 12.98 -2.13 -0.51
C GLY A 22 11.47 -1.88 -0.49
N PRO A 23 10.93 -0.87 -1.20
CA PRO A 23 9.49 -0.57 -1.18
C PRO A 23 8.62 -1.75 -1.58
N ILE A 24 8.95 -2.42 -2.69
CA ILE A 24 8.12 -3.51 -3.21
C ILE A 24 8.20 -4.77 -2.33
N ILE A 25 9.37 -5.04 -1.73
CA ILE A 25 9.53 -6.15 -0.80
C ILE A 25 8.74 -5.90 0.48
N GLY A 26 8.76 -4.67 1.01
CA GLY A 26 7.96 -4.27 2.18
C GLY A 26 6.46 -4.37 1.91
N ALA A 27 5.99 -3.79 0.80
CA ALA A 27 4.60 -3.83 0.40
C ALA A 27 4.07 -5.26 0.22
N LYS A 28 4.85 -6.14 -0.43
CA LYS A 28 4.47 -7.54 -0.66
C LYS A 28 4.22 -8.30 0.64
N LYS A 29 5.03 -8.08 1.68
CA LYS A 29 4.85 -8.75 2.99
C LYS A 29 3.48 -8.42 3.57
N ILE A 30 3.11 -7.14 3.57
CA ILE A 30 1.81 -6.70 4.08
C ILE A 30 0.67 -7.24 3.23
N VAL A 31 0.76 -7.18 1.90
CA VAL A 31 -0.27 -7.71 0.99
C VAL A 31 -0.51 -9.21 1.21
N MET A 32 0.54 -9.99 1.50
CA MET A 32 0.42 -11.42 1.79
C MET A 32 -0.30 -11.73 3.11
N GLU A 33 -0.42 -10.75 4.00
CA GLU A 33 -1.09 -10.86 5.30
C GLU A 33 -2.53 -10.30 5.26
N LEU A 34 -2.90 -9.57 4.20
CA LEU A 34 -4.25 -9.02 4.05
C LEU A 34 -5.30 -10.12 3.79
N ALA A 35 -6.47 -9.95 4.39
CA ALA A 35 -7.64 -10.74 4.05
C ALA A 35 -8.22 -10.31 2.69
N GLU A 36 -9.04 -11.18 2.11
CA GLU A 36 -9.73 -10.88 0.85
C GLU A 36 -10.63 -9.64 1.01
N GLY A 37 -10.48 -8.68 0.09
CA GLY A 37 -11.22 -7.42 0.11
C GLY A 37 -10.63 -6.33 1.01
N GLU A 38 -9.59 -6.61 1.80
CA GLU A 38 -8.85 -5.57 2.50
C GLU A 38 -7.99 -4.75 1.54
N VAL A 39 -7.84 -3.48 1.88
CA VAL A 39 -7.14 -2.50 1.04
C VAL A 39 -6.02 -1.84 1.83
N MET A 40 -4.84 -1.78 1.21
CA MET A 40 -3.68 -1.07 1.71
C MET A 40 -3.43 0.19 0.87
N LEU A 41 -3.13 1.30 1.53
CA LEU A 41 -2.52 2.47 0.91
C LEU A 41 -1.00 2.34 1.00
N LEU A 42 -0.31 2.29 -0.15
CA LEU A 42 1.15 2.32 -0.23
C LEU A 42 1.61 3.71 -0.67
N ILE A 43 2.50 4.34 0.11
CA ILE A 43 3.19 5.57 -0.26
C ILE A 43 4.65 5.20 -0.56
N SER A 44 5.13 5.53 -1.75
CA SER A 44 6.48 5.23 -2.22
C SER A 44 6.92 6.29 -3.23
N ASP A 45 8.18 6.72 -3.13
CA ASP A 45 8.86 7.65 -4.04
C ASP A 45 9.91 6.95 -4.92
N CYS A 46 9.92 5.61 -4.94
CA CYS A 46 10.74 4.83 -5.86
C CYS A 46 10.39 5.18 -7.32
N PRO A 47 11.37 5.53 -8.17
CA PRO A 47 11.14 5.80 -9.59
C PRO A 47 10.72 4.56 -10.38
#